data_AF-A0A955Y3G7-F1
#
_entry.id   AF-A0A955Y3G7-F1
#
_cell.length_a   1.000
_cell.length_b   1.000
_cell.length_c   1.000
_cell.angle_alpha   90.00
_cell.angle_beta   90.00
_cell.angle_gamma   90.00
#
_symmetry.space_group_name_H-M   'P 1'
#
loop_
_entity.id
_entity.type
_entity.pdbx_description
1 polymer ?
#
loop_
_entity_poly.entity_id
_entity_poly.type
_entity_poly.pdbx_seq_one_letter_code
_entity_poly.pdbx_strand_id
1 'polypeptide(L)'
;MSRALPFVAGGLLALLVGTATAEGPVGHPASARNPDAACAHCHDGPHTPREGQDFQACASCHAEEHWAPSTFDVARHASTAFPLLGRHVEVDCGLCHVGGRLHGLPGECAGCHIDRHRGILGEDCEACHSVERFVPVEGFVHAKSGFALEGPHATAACASCHQGPLGQKLREGKGSACTTCHEATHGDIGSACQDCHPLTGGTTFASARGTHVFDHRTTGFPLERRHRAQRCGSCHQKGKPTPDTRCASCHFSPHNGQLGGQCENCHAADRWSLVRFDHDLTAVPLRGAHMVTPCTSCHTNQRWIGLTTVCWDCHAGDAARAPRTVDAHGFGRVECQDCHSLWRWSF
;
A
#
# COMPACT_ATOMS: atom_id res chain seq x y z
N MET A 1 -13.59 -63.34 -89.71
CA MET A 1 -14.57 -64.40 -89.36
C MET A 1 -15.59 -63.75 -88.46
N SER A 2 -16.71 -63.28 -89.01
CA SER A 2 -18.04 -63.94 -88.88
C SER A 2 -18.58 -63.74 -87.46
N ARG A 3 -19.65 -63.02 -87.13
CA ARG A 3 -21.00 -62.74 -87.70
C ARG A 3 -21.55 -61.54 -86.89
N ALA A 4 -22.26 -60.53 -87.39
CA ALA A 4 -23.54 -60.48 -88.09
C ALA A 4 -24.74 -61.09 -87.33
N LEU A 5 -25.52 -60.20 -86.68
CA LEU A 5 -27.01 -60.12 -86.64
C LEU A 5 -27.79 -61.21 -85.85
N PRO A 6 -29.13 -61.10 -85.59
CA PRO A 6 -30.08 -59.97 -85.70
C PRO A 6 -31.16 -59.88 -84.56
N PHE A 7 -32.03 -58.85 -84.66
CA PHE A 7 -33.49 -58.79 -84.39
C PHE A 7 -34.15 -59.79 -83.42
N VAL A 8 -35.03 -59.29 -82.55
CA VAL A 8 -36.47 -59.64 -82.55
C VAL A 8 -37.31 -58.45 -82.05
N ALA A 9 -38.39 -58.18 -82.78
CA ALA A 9 -39.46 -57.24 -82.47
C ALA A 9 -40.61 -57.91 -81.70
N GLY A 10 -41.42 -57.13 -80.98
CA GLY A 10 -42.81 -57.50 -80.74
C GLY A 10 -43.38 -57.06 -79.40
N GLY A 11 -44.52 -56.36 -79.45
CA GLY A 11 -45.48 -56.33 -78.34
C GLY A 11 -46.06 -54.95 -78.00
N LEU A 12 -46.92 -54.38 -78.85
CA LEU A 12 -47.94 -53.43 -78.43
C LEU A 12 -49.14 -54.21 -77.88
N LEU A 13 -49.67 -53.80 -76.72
CA LEU A 13 -51.11 -53.83 -76.48
C LEU A 13 -51.50 -52.71 -75.49
N ALA A 14 -52.40 -51.87 -75.97
CA ALA A 14 -52.93 -50.68 -75.32
C ALA A 14 -54.12 -51.00 -74.41
N LEU A 15 -54.41 -50.16 -73.41
CA LEU A 15 -55.76 -49.82 -72.98
C LEU A 15 -55.79 -48.43 -72.31
N LEU A 16 -56.56 -47.53 -72.96
CA LEU A 16 -57.57 -46.57 -72.44
C LEU A 16 -57.21 -45.65 -71.25
N VAL A 17 -57.65 -44.39 -71.11
CA VAL A 17 -58.49 -43.40 -71.82
C VAL A 17 -58.30 -42.10 -71.00
N GLY A 18 -58.39 -40.92 -71.62
CA GLY A 18 -58.86 -39.71 -70.93
C GLY A 18 -57.94 -38.50 -71.05
N THR A 19 -58.36 -37.56 -71.87
CA THR A 19 -57.79 -36.22 -72.02
C THR A 19 -58.14 -35.32 -70.84
N ALA A 20 -57.15 -34.69 -70.19
CA ALA A 20 -57.33 -33.41 -69.51
C ALA A 20 -56.00 -32.65 -69.49
N THR A 21 -56.11 -31.35 -69.74
CA THR A 21 -55.06 -30.38 -70.01
C THR A 21 -54.19 -30.04 -68.80
N ALA A 22 -53.00 -29.51 -69.10
CA ALA A 22 -51.95 -29.13 -68.17
C ALA A 22 -52.38 -28.14 -67.06
N GLU A 23 -51.92 -28.42 -65.85
CA GLU A 23 -51.64 -27.43 -64.81
C GLU A 23 -50.26 -27.76 -64.20
N GLY A 24 -49.36 -26.77 -64.16
CA GLY A 24 -48.00 -26.93 -63.66
C GLY A 24 -47.92 -27.11 -62.14
N PRO A 25 -46.79 -27.56 -61.58
CA PRO A 25 -46.64 -27.70 -60.15
C PRO A 25 -46.50 -26.33 -59.48
N VAL A 26 -47.64 -25.89 -58.94
CA VAL A 26 -47.88 -25.05 -57.75
C VAL A 26 -46.64 -24.38 -57.15
N GLY A 27 -46.47 -23.09 -57.46
CA GLY A 27 -45.72 -22.18 -56.60
C GLY A 27 -46.53 -21.88 -55.33
N HIS A 28 -45.87 -21.95 -54.17
CA HIS A 28 -46.48 -21.59 -52.90
C HIS A 28 -46.79 -20.08 -52.85
N PRO A 29 -47.96 -19.66 -52.34
CA PRO A 29 -48.28 -18.24 -52.20
C PRO A 29 -47.38 -17.59 -51.14
N ALA A 30 -46.79 -16.46 -51.51
CA ALA A 30 -46.06 -15.56 -50.62
C ALA A 30 -47.02 -14.95 -49.59
N SER A 31 -47.30 -15.70 -48.52
CA SER A 31 -47.84 -15.16 -47.28
C SER A 31 -46.67 -14.97 -46.33
N ALA A 32 -46.59 -13.81 -45.67
CA ALA A 32 -45.56 -13.39 -44.74
C ALA A 32 -45.46 -14.32 -43.51
N ARG A 33 -44.98 -15.55 -43.73
CA ARG A 33 -44.64 -16.51 -42.69
C ARG A 33 -43.16 -16.36 -42.42
N ASN A 34 -42.85 -16.16 -41.14
CA ASN A 34 -41.49 -16.22 -40.66
C ASN A 34 -40.80 -17.49 -41.24
N PRO A 35 -39.72 -17.36 -42.04
CA PRO A 35 -39.03 -18.51 -42.63
C PRO A 35 -38.58 -19.56 -41.60
N ASP A 36 -38.41 -19.20 -40.32
CA ASP A 36 -38.02 -20.16 -39.27
C ASP A 36 -39.08 -21.16 -38.90
N ALA A 37 -40.35 -20.74 -38.92
CA ALA A 37 -41.47 -21.60 -38.58
C ALA A 37 -41.63 -22.73 -39.60
N ALA A 38 -41.07 -22.58 -40.81
CA ALA A 38 -41.07 -23.60 -41.84
C ALA A 38 -39.92 -24.61 -41.65
N CYS A 39 -38.72 -24.16 -41.28
CA CYS A 39 -37.56 -25.04 -41.07
C CYS A 39 -37.71 -25.88 -39.79
N ALA A 40 -38.07 -25.23 -38.68
CA ALA A 40 -38.24 -25.88 -37.37
C ALA A 40 -39.43 -26.85 -37.31
N HIS A 41 -40.32 -26.83 -38.32
CA HIS A 41 -41.42 -27.79 -38.43
C HIS A 41 -40.95 -29.20 -38.78
N CYS A 42 -39.83 -29.32 -39.51
CA CYS A 42 -39.30 -30.60 -39.98
C CYS A 42 -37.91 -30.93 -39.39
N HIS A 43 -37.16 -29.93 -38.93
CA HIS A 43 -35.80 -30.10 -38.42
C HIS A 43 -35.68 -29.63 -36.97
N ASP A 44 -35.11 -30.48 -36.11
CA ASP A 44 -34.71 -30.08 -34.77
C ASP A 44 -33.47 -29.18 -34.84
N GLY A 45 -33.50 -28.08 -34.10
CA GLY A 45 -32.37 -27.16 -33.99
C GLY A 45 -31.22 -27.79 -33.20
N PRO A 46 -30.01 -27.93 -33.77
CA PRO A 46 -28.85 -28.46 -33.06
C PRO A 46 -28.23 -27.46 -32.08
N HIS A 47 -28.70 -26.21 -32.09
CA HIS A 47 -28.25 -25.15 -31.20
C HIS A 47 -29.12 -25.09 -29.95
N THR A 48 -28.52 -24.82 -28.80
CA THR A 48 -29.25 -24.71 -27.53
C THR A 48 -30.17 -23.48 -27.55
N PRO A 49 -31.52 -23.64 -27.53
CA PRO A 49 -32.44 -22.50 -27.51
C PRO A 49 -32.44 -21.83 -26.14
N ARG A 50 -32.74 -20.53 -26.08
CA ARG A 50 -33.09 -19.84 -24.84
C ARG A 50 -34.57 -19.50 -24.84
N GLU A 51 -35.17 -19.52 -23.65
CA GLU A 51 -36.52 -19.00 -23.42
C GLU A 51 -36.54 -17.48 -23.76
N GLY A 52 -37.37 -17.10 -24.74
CA GLY A 52 -37.59 -15.69 -25.12
C GLY A 52 -36.54 -15.07 -26.05
N GLN A 53 -35.59 -15.85 -26.60
CA GLN A 53 -34.71 -15.39 -27.68
C GLN A 53 -34.75 -16.36 -28.82
N ASP A 54 -35.54 -16.00 -29.80
CA ASP A 54 -35.63 -16.71 -31.03
C ASP A 54 -34.45 -16.33 -31.94
N PHE A 55 -33.70 -17.32 -32.39
CA PHE A 55 -32.88 -17.17 -33.60
C PHE A 55 -33.85 -17.07 -34.80
N GLN A 56 -34.43 -15.88 -35.03
CA GLN A 56 -35.52 -15.66 -35.99
C GLN A 56 -35.06 -15.63 -37.47
N ALA A 57 -34.01 -16.38 -37.83
CA ALA A 57 -33.71 -16.67 -39.22
C ALA A 57 -32.65 -17.78 -39.27
N CYS A 58 -33.00 -19.06 -39.46
CA CYS A 58 -32.01 -20.08 -39.82
C CYS A 58 -31.17 -19.63 -41.04
N ALA A 59 -31.84 -18.96 -41.99
CA ALA A 59 -31.25 -18.35 -43.18
C ALA A 59 -30.28 -17.19 -42.90
N SER A 60 -30.25 -16.63 -41.68
CA SER A 60 -29.25 -15.62 -41.32
C SER A 60 -27.86 -16.22 -41.15
N CYS A 61 -27.76 -17.51 -40.84
CA CYS A 61 -26.50 -18.22 -40.60
C CYS A 61 -26.29 -19.42 -41.53
N HIS A 62 -27.32 -19.95 -42.17
CA HIS A 62 -27.23 -21.13 -43.04
C HIS A 62 -27.74 -20.83 -44.44
N ALA A 63 -27.14 -21.45 -45.45
CA ALA A 63 -27.66 -21.44 -46.82
C ALA A 63 -28.46 -22.73 -47.06
N GLU A 64 -29.62 -22.63 -47.71
CA GLU A 64 -30.46 -23.80 -48.04
C GLU A 64 -29.70 -24.83 -48.91
N GLU A 65 -28.85 -24.33 -49.81
CA GLU A 65 -28.05 -25.13 -50.72
C GLU A 65 -26.84 -25.79 -50.02
N HIS A 66 -26.34 -25.16 -48.95
CA HIS A 66 -25.15 -25.58 -48.21
C HIS A 66 -25.32 -25.27 -46.72
N TRP A 67 -25.86 -26.23 -45.97
CA TRP A 67 -26.21 -26.03 -44.56
C TRP A 67 -24.98 -25.97 -43.63
N ALA A 68 -23.91 -26.71 -43.96
CA ALA A 68 -22.68 -26.78 -43.19
C ALA A 68 -21.45 -26.64 -44.11
N PRO A 69 -20.45 -25.80 -43.75
CA PRO A 69 -20.41 -24.92 -42.58
C PRO A 69 -21.43 -23.76 -42.67
N SER A 70 -21.68 -23.09 -41.55
CA SER A 70 -22.54 -21.90 -41.55
C SER A 70 -21.93 -20.79 -42.42
N THR A 71 -22.77 -19.92 -42.99
CA THR A 71 -22.38 -18.68 -43.67
C THR A 71 -22.02 -17.56 -42.69
N PHE A 72 -22.05 -17.82 -41.39
CA PHE A 72 -21.56 -16.91 -40.36
C PHE A 72 -20.04 -17.03 -40.24
N ASP A 73 -19.33 -16.14 -40.92
CA ASP A 73 -17.87 -16.10 -40.98
C ASP A 73 -17.27 -15.09 -39.98
N VAL A 74 -15.94 -14.96 -39.99
CA VAL A 74 -15.21 -14.00 -39.14
C VAL A 74 -15.63 -12.55 -39.42
N ALA A 75 -15.93 -12.21 -40.68
CA ALA A 75 -16.36 -10.86 -41.05
C ALA A 75 -17.73 -10.52 -40.42
N ARG A 76 -18.66 -11.48 -40.40
CA ARG A 76 -19.96 -11.32 -39.72
C ARG A 76 -19.81 -11.34 -38.20
N HIS A 77 -18.86 -12.09 -37.66
CA HIS A 77 -18.57 -12.09 -36.21
C HIS A 77 -18.14 -10.70 -35.69
N ALA A 78 -17.52 -9.86 -36.53
CA ALA A 78 -17.13 -8.50 -36.17
C ALA A 78 -18.33 -7.58 -35.83
N SER A 79 -19.55 -7.96 -36.21
CA SER A 79 -20.77 -7.22 -35.86
C SER A 79 -21.35 -7.57 -34.47
N THR A 80 -20.76 -8.56 -33.79
CA THR A 80 -21.20 -9.01 -32.47
C THR A 80 -20.56 -8.20 -31.34
N ALA A 81 -20.98 -8.46 -30.10
CA ALA A 81 -20.36 -7.88 -28.91
C ALA A 81 -18.90 -8.34 -28.67
N PHE A 82 -18.43 -9.39 -29.37
CA PHE A 82 -17.07 -9.90 -29.24
C PHE A 82 -16.42 -10.04 -30.63
N PRO A 83 -15.86 -8.97 -31.20
CA PRO A 83 -15.13 -9.06 -32.46
C PRO A 83 -13.89 -9.95 -32.30
N LEU A 84 -13.68 -10.90 -33.21
CA LEU A 84 -12.47 -11.74 -33.19
C LEU A 84 -11.27 -10.89 -33.64
N LEU A 85 -10.34 -10.64 -32.74
CA LEU A 85 -9.13 -9.86 -32.98
C LEU A 85 -7.88 -10.69 -32.67
N GLY A 86 -6.78 -10.40 -33.37
CA GLY A 86 -5.50 -11.09 -33.23
C GLY A 86 -5.65 -12.60 -33.41
N ARG A 87 -5.09 -13.38 -32.49
CA ARG A 87 -5.11 -14.85 -32.58
C ARG A 87 -6.47 -15.49 -32.40
N HIS A 88 -7.48 -14.77 -31.91
CA HIS A 88 -8.83 -15.30 -31.79
C HIS A 88 -9.48 -15.61 -33.15
N VAL A 89 -9.01 -15.00 -34.24
CA VAL A 89 -9.50 -15.32 -35.60
C VAL A 89 -9.07 -16.72 -36.08
N GLU A 90 -8.03 -17.28 -35.46
CA GLU A 90 -7.49 -18.61 -35.80
C GLU A 90 -8.06 -19.73 -34.91
N VAL A 91 -8.85 -19.37 -33.88
CA VAL A 91 -9.41 -20.34 -32.93
C VAL A 91 -10.63 -21.01 -33.55
N ASP A 92 -10.68 -22.34 -33.49
CA ASP A 92 -11.86 -23.11 -33.92
C ASP A 92 -13.12 -22.65 -33.19
N CYS A 93 -14.19 -22.34 -33.94
CA CYS A 93 -15.44 -21.79 -33.39
C CYS A 93 -16.01 -22.63 -32.24
N GLY A 94 -15.85 -23.96 -32.31
CA GLY A 94 -16.36 -24.91 -31.31
C GLY A 94 -15.67 -24.85 -29.95
N LEU A 95 -14.48 -24.24 -29.84
CA LEU A 95 -13.79 -24.02 -28.57
C LEU A 95 -14.46 -22.94 -27.73
N CYS A 96 -15.08 -21.95 -28.38
CA CYS A 96 -15.93 -20.96 -27.72
C CYS A 96 -17.37 -21.47 -27.65
N HIS A 97 -17.94 -21.89 -28.77
CA HIS A 97 -19.34 -22.30 -28.92
C HIS A 97 -19.59 -23.78 -28.55
N VAL A 98 -19.14 -24.17 -27.35
CA VAL A 98 -19.23 -25.54 -26.85
C VAL A 98 -20.70 -25.99 -26.78
N GLY A 99 -20.99 -27.18 -27.33
CA GLY A 99 -22.35 -27.75 -27.34
C GLY A 99 -23.37 -26.93 -28.15
N GLY A 100 -22.91 -26.16 -29.13
CA GLY A 100 -23.79 -25.34 -29.99
C GLY A 100 -24.34 -24.11 -29.29
N ARG A 101 -23.73 -23.65 -28.18
CA ARG A 101 -24.09 -22.40 -27.50
C ARG A 101 -23.50 -21.21 -28.27
N LEU A 102 -24.35 -20.50 -29.02
CA LEU A 102 -23.93 -19.39 -29.88
C LEU A 102 -23.96 -18.01 -29.22
N HIS A 103 -24.55 -17.88 -28.02
CA HIS A 103 -24.76 -16.59 -27.37
C HIS A 103 -24.55 -16.66 -25.85
N GLY A 104 -24.46 -15.48 -25.21
CA GLY A 104 -24.30 -15.37 -23.75
C GLY A 104 -23.03 -16.06 -23.24
N LEU A 105 -21.97 -16.01 -24.03
CA LEU A 105 -20.62 -16.37 -23.64
C LEU A 105 -19.96 -15.16 -22.96
N PRO A 106 -19.05 -15.35 -22.01
CA PRO A 106 -18.32 -14.24 -21.42
C PRO A 106 -17.47 -13.54 -22.47
N GLY A 107 -17.47 -12.20 -22.44
CA GLY A 107 -16.66 -11.37 -23.33
C GLY A 107 -15.39 -10.84 -22.66
N GLU A 108 -15.23 -11.02 -21.35
CA GLU A 108 -14.01 -10.61 -20.65
C GLU A 108 -12.93 -11.69 -20.77
N CYS A 109 -11.66 -11.28 -20.75
CA CYS A 109 -10.53 -12.21 -20.90
C CYS A 109 -10.57 -13.35 -19.86
N ALA A 110 -10.92 -13.03 -18.61
CA ALA A 110 -10.97 -13.99 -17.50
C ALA A 110 -12.10 -15.04 -17.64
N GLY A 111 -13.09 -14.80 -18.50
CA GLY A 111 -14.15 -15.75 -18.79
C GLY A 111 -13.68 -16.97 -19.58
N CYS A 112 -12.53 -16.87 -20.27
CA CYS A 112 -11.94 -17.97 -21.04
C CYS A 112 -10.48 -18.26 -20.63
N HIS A 113 -9.71 -17.25 -20.26
CA HIS A 113 -8.31 -17.39 -19.89
C HIS A 113 -8.12 -17.45 -18.37
N ILE A 114 -7.30 -18.40 -17.93
CA ILE A 114 -6.95 -18.54 -16.52
C ILE A 114 -5.97 -17.44 -16.14
N ASP A 115 -6.33 -16.61 -15.17
CA ASP A 115 -5.41 -15.64 -14.59
C ASP A 115 -4.31 -16.34 -13.78
N ARG A 116 -3.10 -16.35 -14.34
CA ARG A 116 -1.90 -16.89 -13.68
C ARG A 116 -1.38 -15.98 -12.56
N HIS A 117 -1.86 -14.75 -12.47
CA HIS A 117 -1.52 -13.77 -11.43
C HIS A 117 -2.40 -13.90 -10.19
N ARG A 118 -3.43 -14.74 -10.21
CA ARG A 118 -4.30 -15.05 -9.05
C ARG A 118 -4.99 -13.81 -8.46
N GLY A 119 -5.44 -12.90 -9.34
CA GLY A 119 -6.15 -11.68 -8.99
C GLY A 119 -5.27 -10.53 -8.51
N ILE A 120 -3.94 -10.72 -8.46
CA ILE A 120 -3.02 -9.70 -7.91
C ILE A 120 -2.96 -8.44 -8.80
N LEU A 121 -3.10 -8.58 -10.12
CA LEU A 121 -2.95 -7.48 -11.08
C LEU A 121 -4.28 -6.88 -11.57
N GLY A 122 -5.41 -7.33 -11.01
CA GLY A 122 -6.75 -6.95 -11.48
C GLY A 122 -7.15 -7.65 -12.78
N GLU A 123 -8.25 -7.18 -13.38
CA GLU A 123 -8.89 -7.81 -14.54
C GLU A 123 -8.59 -7.11 -15.88
N ASP A 124 -7.92 -5.95 -15.84
CA ASP A 124 -7.47 -5.19 -17.03
C ASP A 124 -6.27 -5.88 -17.68
N CYS A 125 -6.56 -6.98 -18.38
CA CYS A 125 -5.57 -7.83 -19.00
C CYS A 125 -4.83 -7.08 -20.12
N GLU A 126 -5.54 -6.21 -20.86
CA GLU A 126 -5.00 -5.44 -21.98
C GLU A 126 -3.98 -4.37 -21.57
N ALA A 127 -3.89 -4.03 -20.28
CA ALA A 127 -2.83 -3.15 -19.78
C ALA A 127 -1.41 -3.72 -20.01
N CYS A 128 -1.31 -5.05 -20.12
CA CYS A 128 -0.04 -5.77 -20.28
C CYS A 128 -0.06 -6.83 -21.40
N HIS A 129 -1.16 -7.55 -21.60
CA HIS A 129 -1.29 -8.59 -22.61
C HIS A 129 -1.95 -8.06 -23.88
N SER A 130 -1.74 -8.77 -24.99
CA SER A 130 -2.38 -8.44 -26.26
C SER A 130 -3.12 -9.66 -26.80
N VAL A 131 -4.11 -9.41 -27.65
CA VAL A 131 -4.82 -10.46 -28.39
C VAL A 131 -3.92 -11.22 -29.39
N GLU A 132 -2.70 -10.73 -29.65
CA GLU A 132 -1.71 -11.42 -30.49
C GLU A 132 -0.95 -12.52 -29.73
N ARG A 133 -0.69 -12.29 -28.44
CA ARG A 133 -0.05 -13.25 -27.52
C ARG A 133 -0.11 -12.75 -26.07
N PHE A 134 -0.25 -13.70 -25.15
CA PHE A 134 -0.11 -13.44 -23.71
C PHE A 134 1.36 -13.31 -23.27
N VAL A 135 2.26 -14.12 -23.83
CA VAL A 135 3.69 -14.13 -23.46
C VAL A 135 4.60 -14.30 -24.69
N PRO A 136 5.80 -13.69 -24.71
CA PRO A 136 6.32 -12.73 -23.74
C PRO A 136 5.58 -11.39 -23.79
N VAL A 137 5.48 -10.71 -22.64
CA VAL A 137 5.02 -9.31 -22.59
C VAL A 137 6.19 -8.43 -22.99
N GLU A 138 6.18 -7.92 -24.21
CA GLU A 138 7.21 -6.98 -24.67
C GLU A 138 7.06 -5.64 -23.96
N GLY A 139 8.18 -5.12 -23.44
CA GLY A 139 8.18 -3.83 -22.76
C GLY A 139 7.46 -3.82 -21.40
N PHE A 140 7.33 -4.97 -20.72
CA PHE A 140 6.83 -4.99 -19.34
C PHE A 140 7.67 -4.07 -18.45
N VAL A 141 7.01 -3.12 -17.80
CA VAL A 141 7.61 -2.22 -16.81
C VAL A 141 6.97 -2.47 -15.45
N HIS A 142 7.80 -2.75 -14.45
CA HIS A 142 7.36 -3.06 -13.08
C HIS A 142 6.54 -1.93 -12.42
N ALA A 143 6.68 -0.69 -12.89
CA ALA A 143 5.85 0.44 -12.43
C ALA A 143 4.34 0.20 -12.65
N LYS A 144 3.96 -0.60 -13.66
CA LYS A 144 2.56 -0.96 -13.93
C LYS A 144 1.98 -1.97 -12.92
N SER A 145 2.82 -2.73 -12.23
CA SER A 145 2.37 -3.75 -11.26
C SER A 145 2.29 -3.22 -9.82
N GLY A 146 2.33 -1.89 -9.62
CA GLY A 146 2.36 -1.27 -8.29
C GLY A 146 3.67 -1.47 -7.53
N PHE A 147 4.70 -2.01 -8.18
CA PHE A 147 6.01 -2.29 -7.57
C PHE A 147 7.13 -1.80 -8.49
N ALA A 148 7.29 -0.48 -8.59
CA ALA A 148 8.37 0.12 -9.37
C ALA A 148 9.74 -0.30 -8.80
N LEU A 149 10.63 -0.78 -9.67
CA LEU A 149 12.01 -1.05 -9.29
C LEU A 149 12.79 0.26 -9.25
N GLU A 150 13.20 0.67 -8.06
CA GLU A 150 13.93 1.91 -7.82
C GLU A 150 15.34 1.67 -7.28
N GLY A 151 16.20 2.67 -7.46
CA GLY A 151 17.55 2.63 -6.95
C GLY A 151 18.35 1.44 -7.50
N PRO A 152 19.11 0.73 -6.65
CA PRO A 152 19.86 -0.46 -7.06
C PRO A 152 19.00 -1.60 -7.64
N HIS A 153 17.69 -1.62 -7.35
CA HIS A 153 16.79 -2.64 -7.90
C HIS A 153 16.43 -2.38 -9.36
N ALA A 154 16.54 -1.14 -9.84
CA ALA A 154 16.19 -0.79 -11.22
C ALA A 154 17.03 -1.53 -12.27
N THR A 155 18.25 -1.94 -11.92
CA THR A 155 19.16 -2.70 -12.77
C THR A 155 19.26 -4.18 -12.41
N ALA A 156 18.41 -4.67 -11.50
CA ALA A 156 18.44 -6.06 -11.08
C ALA A 156 18.05 -7.00 -12.24
N ALA A 157 18.79 -8.10 -12.40
CA ALA A 157 18.45 -9.11 -13.39
C ALA A 157 17.14 -9.81 -13.00
N CYS A 158 16.24 -10.08 -13.94
CA CYS A 158 14.93 -10.68 -13.66
C CYS A 158 15.04 -11.99 -12.84
N ALA A 159 16.08 -12.78 -13.11
CA ALA A 159 16.36 -14.03 -12.44
C ALA A 159 16.63 -13.89 -10.93
N SER A 160 17.19 -12.76 -10.47
CA SER A 160 17.50 -12.57 -9.04
C SER A 160 16.25 -12.49 -8.17
N CYS A 161 15.08 -12.19 -8.75
CA CYS A 161 13.81 -12.09 -8.02
C CYS A 161 12.82 -13.18 -8.43
N HIS A 162 12.71 -13.51 -9.73
CA HIS A 162 11.67 -14.41 -10.22
C HIS A 162 12.06 -15.91 -10.24
N GLN A 163 13.31 -16.25 -9.95
CA GLN A 163 13.77 -17.63 -9.83
C GLN A 163 13.96 -18.07 -8.37
N GLY A 164 14.02 -19.40 -8.17
CA GLY A 164 14.27 -20.01 -6.86
C GLY A 164 13.17 -19.75 -5.81
N PRO A 165 13.53 -19.84 -4.51
CA PRO A 165 12.59 -19.67 -3.40
C PRO A 165 11.93 -18.28 -3.36
N LEU A 166 12.66 -17.23 -3.74
CA LEU A 166 12.11 -15.88 -3.80
C LEU A 166 11.04 -15.76 -4.88
N GLY A 167 11.31 -16.26 -6.09
CA GLY A 167 10.33 -16.28 -7.17
C GLY A 167 9.07 -17.07 -6.81
N GLN A 168 9.20 -18.15 -6.03
CA GLN A 168 8.06 -18.88 -5.50
C GLN A 168 7.23 -18.02 -4.56
N LYS A 169 7.85 -17.35 -3.57
CA LYS A 169 7.14 -16.47 -2.63
C LYS A 169 6.38 -15.34 -3.35
N LEU A 170 6.97 -14.77 -4.41
CA LEU A 170 6.32 -13.74 -5.23
C LEU A 170 5.10 -14.28 -5.96
N ARG A 171 5.19 -15.49 -6.54
CA ARG A 171 4.04 -16.16 -7.19
C ARG A 171 2.92 -16.55 -6.21
N GLU A 172 3.27 -16.81 -4.95
CA GLU A 172 2.32 -17.08 -3.87
C GLU A 172 1.62 -15.81 -3.34
N GLY A 173 1.93 -14.64 -3.90
CA GLY A 173 1.29 -13.39 -3.48
C GLY A 173 1.72 -12.92 -2.10
N LYS A 174 2.90 -13.31 -1.60
CA LYS A 174 3.42 -12.88 -0.29
C LYS A 174 3.84 -11.39 -0.23
N GLY A 175 3.36 -10.59 -1.18
CA GLY A 175 3.60 -9.16 -1.28
C GLY A 175 5.05 -8.81 -1.65
N SER A 176 5.27 -7.52 -1.85
CA SER A 176 6.55 -6.92 -2.25
C SER A 176 7.20 -6.10 -1.12
N ALA A 177 6.83 -6.39 0.13
CA ALA A 177 7.44 -5.76 1.30
C ALA A 177 8.95 -6.02 1.32
N CYS A 178 9.73 -5.05 1.83
CA CYS A 178 11.19 -5.18 1.93
C CYS A 178 11.63 -6.48 2.62
N THR A 179 10.87 -6.89 3.64
CA THR A 179 11.11 -8.09 4.46
C THR A 179 10.81 -9.41 3.76
N THR A 180 10.10 -9.39 2.63
CA THR A 180 9.91 -10.58 1.79
C THR A 180 11.24 -11.06 1.21
N CYS A 181 12.13 -10.12 0.90
CA CYS A 181 13.43 -10.36 0.27
C CYS A 181 14.61 -10.17 1.23
N HIS A 182 14.55 -9.16 2.10
CA HIS A 182 15.64 -8.78 3.00
C HIS A 182 15.35 -9.18 4.43
N GLU A 183 16.34 -9.74 5.12
CA GLU A 183 16.26 -9.96 6.55
C GLU A 183 16.43 -8.64 7.30
N ALA A 184 15.46 -8.27 8.13
CA ALA A 184 15.51 -7.04 8.92
C ALA A 184 16.44 -7.20 10.12
N THR A 185 17.53 -6.45 10.16
CA THR A 185 18.50 -6.48 11.27
C THR A 185 18.08 -5.62 12.46
N HIS A 186 17.12 -4.71 12.29
CA HIS A 186 16.65 -3.76 13.32
C HIS A 186 15.15 -4.00 13.63
N GLY A 187 14.80 -5.21 14.07
CA GLY A 187 13.40 -5.60 14.34
C GLY A 187 12.65 -4.76 15.38
N ASP A 188 13.36 -3.86 16.06
CA ASP A 188 12.88 -2.88 17.03
C ASP A 188 12.37 -1.56 16.42
N ILE A 189 12.79 -1.21 15.19
CA ILE A 189 12.51 0.10 14.56
C ILE A 189 11.31 0.02 13.59
N GLY A 190 10.76 -1.17 13.34
CA GLY A 190 9.59 -1.39 12.48
C GLY A 190 9.93 -1.63 11.00
N SER A 191 8.91 -1.54 10.13
CA SER A 191 9.00 -1.92 8.70
C SER A 191 9.08 -0.74 7.73
N ALA A 192 9.12 0.50 8.23
CA ALA A 192 9.29 1.71 7.41
C ALA A 192 10.77 1.89 6.99
N CYS A 193 11.33 0.91 6.28
CA CYS A 193 12.75 0.86 5.97
C CYS A 193 13.23 2.09 5.19
N GLN A 194 12.39 2.63 4.31
CA GLN A 194 12.74 3.71 3.38
C GLN A 194 12.97 5.06 4.06
N ASP A 195 12.42 5.29 5.25
CA ASP A 195 12.65 6.51 6.04
C ASP A 195 14.13 6.65 6.43
N CYS A 196 14.83 5.51 6.56
CA CYS A 196 16.24 5.44 6.94
C CYS A 196 17.14 4.91 5.81
N HIS A 197 16.61 4.06 4.95
CA HIS A 197 17.29 3.43 3.81
C HIS A 197 16.65 3.91 2.50
N PRO A 198 16.88 5.18 2.11
CA PRO A 198 16.33 5.69 0.87
C PRO A 198 16.85 4.86 -0.32
N LEU A 199 16.01 4.69 -1.33
CA LEU A 199 16.38 4.03 -2.59
C LEU A 199 17.07 5.00 -3.57
N THR A 200 17.23 6.27 -3.18
CA THR A 200 17.81 7.33 -4.01
C THR A 200 19.32 7.43 -3.83
N GLY A 201 20.03 7.98 -4.82
CA GLY A 201 21.47 8.28 -4.69
C GLY A 201 22.41 7.07 -4.63
N GLY A 202 21.95 5.88 -5.03
CA GLY A 202 22.79 4.67 -5.04
C GLY A 202 23.11 4.11 -3.65
N THR A 203 22.36 4.51 -2.63
CA THR A 203 22.54 3.99 -1.27
C THR A 203 22.11 2.54 -1.19
N THR A 204 22.96 1.71 -0.58
CA THR A 204 22.63 0.35 -0.18
C THR A 204 22.33 0.31 1.31
N PHE A 205 21.72 -0.77 1.80
CA PHE A 205 21.59 -1.00 3.25
C PHE A 205 22.94 -0.91 3.99
N ALA A 206 24.06 -1.21 3.31
CA ALA A 206 25.41 -1.07 3.85
C ALA A 206 25.92 0.39 3.81
N SER A 207 25.63 1.12 2.73
CA SER A 207 26.04 2.52 2.55
C SER A 207 25.24 3.50 3.42
N ALA A 208 24.04 3.11 3.85
CA ALA A 208 23.21 3.89 4.77
C ALA A 208 23.79 4.00 6.19
N ARG A 209 24.86 3.27 6.52
CA ARG A 209 25.62 3.47 7.77
C ARG A 209 26.37 4.81 7.70
N GLY A 210 25.75 5.86 8.23
CA GLY A 210 26.34 7.21 8.30
C GLY A 210 25.62 8.26 7.45
N THR A 211 24.77 7.84 6.52
CA THR A 211 23.83 8.73 5.80
C THR A 211 22.42 8.46 6.33
N HIS A 212 22.22 8.66 7.62
CA HIS A 212 20.87 8.66 8.19
C HIS A 212 20.17 9.91 7.67
N VAL A 213 19.38 9.76 6.60
CA VAL A 213 18.61 10.87 6.03
C VAL A 213 17.43 11.25 6.95
N PHE A 214 17.13 10.41 7.95
CA PHE A 214 16.18 10.72 9.01
C PHE A 214 16.70 11.84 9.92
N ASP A 215 16.08 13.03 9.81
CA ASP A 215 16.40 14.21 10.61
C ASP A 215 15.46 14.34 11.81
N HIS A 216 15.96 14.08 13.02
CA HIS A 216 15.19 14.28 14.25
C HIS A 216 14.74 15.74 14.47
N ARG A 217 15.30 16.73 13.76
CA ARG A 217 14.87 18.13 13.85
C ARG A 217 13.45 18.36 13.34
N THR A 218 12.92 17.45 12.52
CA THR A 218 11.54 17.51 12.05
C THR A 218 10.57 16.80 13.00
N THR A 219 11.06 16.27 14.12
CA THR A 219 10.28 15.56 15.13
C THR A 219 10.07 16.43 16.37
N GLY A 220 9.18 15.99 17.28
CA GLY A 220 9.02 16.63 18.59
C GLY A 220 10.19 16.45 19.55
N PHE A 221 11.27 15.75 19.14
CA PHE A 221 12.47 15.56 19.94
C PHE A 221 13.73 15.72 19.07
N PRO A 222 14.13 16.98 18.79
CA PRO A 222 15.37 17.25 18.08
C PRO A 222 16.56 16.71 18.89
N LEU A 223 17.36 15.82 18.27
CA LEU A 223 18.56 15.29 18.91
C LEU A 223 19.65 16.38 18.95
N GLU A 224 19.64 17.14 20.03
CA GLU A 224 20.63 18.17 20.26
C GLU A 224 21.79 17.66 21.14
N ARG A 225 22.98 18.18 20.84
CA ARG A 225 24.15 18.13 21.72
C ARG A 225 24.49 16.69 22.13
N ARG A 226 24.39 16.30 23.42
CA ARG A 226 24.81 14.96 23.86
C ARG A 226 23.85 13.83 23.42
N HIS A 227 22.58 14.15 23.15
CA HIS A 227 21.62 13.22 22.59
C HIS A 227 21.93 12.87 21.14
N ARG A 228 22.54 13.80 20.38
CA ARG A 228 23.01 13.57 19.00
C ARG A 228 24.09 12.49 18.90
N ALA A 229 24.83 12.26 19.98
CA ALA A 229 25.91 11.26 20.03
C ALA A 229 25.41 9.86 20.46
N GLN A 230 24.13 9.70 20.77
CA GLN A 230 23.57 8.40 21.18
C GLN A 230 23.34 7.50 19.97
N ARG A 231 23.37 6.18 20.20
CA ARG A 231 23.00 5.19 19.18
C ARG A 231 21.48 5.09 19.13
N CYS A 232 20.90 4.80 17.96
CA CYS A 232 19.45 4.73 17.78
C CYS A 232 18.77 3.79 18.80
N GLY A 233 19.33 2.59 19.00
CA GLY A 233 18.81 1.59 19.94
C GLY A 233 18.89 1.99 21.42
N SER A 234 19.60 3.06 21.78
CA SER A 234 19.56 3.62 23.14
C SER A 234 18.17 4.17 23.48
N CYS A 235 17.46 4.71 22.47
CA CYS A 235 16.12 5.25 22.62
C CYS A 235 15.07 4.32 22.01
N HIS A 236 15.27 3.87 20.77
CA HIS A 236 14.35 3.00 20.03
C HIS A 236 14.56 1.54 20.41
N GLN A 237 14.08 1.16 21.60
CA GLN A 237 14.21 -0.20 22.11
C GLN A 237 13.13 -1.12 21.54
N LYS A 238 13.38 -2.42 21.53
CA LYS A 238 12.41 -3.43 21.08
C LYS A 238 11.06 -3.27 21.81
N GLY A 239 9.98 -3.13 21.04
CA GLY A 239 8.63 -2.90 21.56
C GLY A 239 8.32 -1.46 21.96
N LYS A 240 9.27 -0.53 21.79
CA LYS A 240 9.10 0.92 21.98
C LYS A 240 9.67 1.70 20.77
N PRO A 241 9.11 1.50 19.57
CA PRO A 241 9.60 2.18 18.35
C PRO A 241 9.41 3.70 18.41
N THR A 242 8.47 4.19 19.23
CA THR A 242 8.26 5.61 19.54
C THR A 242 8.55 5.86 21.02
N PRO A 243 9.79 6.24 21.38
CA PRO A 243 10.17 6.50 22.76
C PRO A 243 9.45 7.73 23.31
N ASP A 244 9.17 7.72 24.61
CA ASP A 244 8.62 8.89 25.31
C ASP A 244 9.66 10.01 25.37
N THR A 245 9.28 11.19 24.90
CA THR A 245 10.15 12.35 24.74
C THR A 245 10.30 13.18 26.02
N ARG A 246 9.56 12.87 27.08
CA ARG A 246 9.68 13.55 28.37
C ARG A 246 11.01 13.19 29.02
N CYS A 247 11.72 14.19 29.55
CA CYS A 247 12.99 14.01 30.25
C CYS A 247 12.93 12.89 31.31
N ALA A 248 11.86 12.85 32.09
CA ALA A 248 11.64 11.88 33.17
C ALA A 248 11.42 10.43 32.70
N SER A 249 11.18 10.19 31.40
CA SER A 249 11.05 8.84 30.87
C SER A 249 12.38 8.07 30.89
N CYS A 250 13.50 8.81 30.89
CA CYS A 250 14.86 8.27 30.83
C CYS A 250 15.75 8.78 31.98
N HIS A 251 15.55 10.01 32.45
CA HIS A 251 16.34 10.61 33.52
C HIS A 251 15.58 10.62 34.84
N PHE A 252 16.20 10.06 35.89
CA PHE A 252 15.66 10.12 37.24
C PHE A 252 15.88 11.51 37.87
N SER A 253 14.84 12.07 38.49
CA SER A 253 14.92 13.37 39.16
C SER A 253 15.49 13.24 40.57
N PRO A 254 16.60 13.92 40.90
CA PRO A 254 17.13 13.94 42.27
C PRO A 254 16.31 14.83 43.22
N HIS A 255 15.34 15.62 42.73
CA HIS A 255 14.63 16.64 43.52
C HIS A 255 13.56 16.08 44.49
N ASN A 256 13.56 14.78 44.78
CA ASN A 256 12.59 14.12 45.67
C ASN A 256 11.12 14.46 45.35
N GLY A 257 10.78 14.63 44.07
CA GLY A 257 9.43 14.95 43.61
C GLY A 257 8.94 16.39 43.84
N GLN A 258 9.78 17.30 44.35
CA GLN A 258 9.36 18.66 44.74
C GLN A 258 9.10 19.61 43.56
N LEU A 259 9.70 19.35 42.39
CA LEU A 259 9.75 20.32 41.28
C LEU A 259 8.98 19.89 40.02
N GLY A 260 8.18 18.83 40.10
CA GLY A 260 7.43 18.30 38.95
C GLY A 260 8.33 17.73 37.84
N GLY A 261 7.78 17.62 36.62
CA GLY A 261 8.42 16.95 35.47
C GLY A 261 8.93 17.87 34.36
N GLN A 262 8.77 19.19 34.49
CA GLN A 262 9.19 20.19 33.48
C GLN A 262 10.66 20.56 33.73
N CYS A 263 11.56 19.59 33.50
CA CYS A 263 12.98 19.72 33.79
C CYS A 263 13.63 20.91 33.05
N GLU A 264 13.14 21.18 31.84
CA GLU A 264 13.58 22.22 30.90
C GLU A 264 13.39 23.65 31.42
N ASN A 265 12.55 23.85 32.44
CA ASN A 265 12.41 25.15 33.10
C ASN A 265 13.68 25.56 33.86
N CYS A 266 14.48 24.57 34.28
CA CYS A 266 15.67 24.79 35.12
C CYS A 266 16.94 24.20 34.48
N HIS A 267 16.86 23.06 33.79
CA HIS A 267 18.00 22.35 33.25
C HIS A 267 18.04 22.40 31.73
N ALA A 268 19.23 22.58 31.17
CA ALA A 268 19.47 22.38 29.75
C ALA A 268 19.99 20.96 29.49
N ALA A 269 19.48 20.31 28.43
CA ALA A 269 19.79 18.91 28.09
C ALA A 269 21.28 18.64 27.82
N ASP A 270 22.11 19.67 27.63
CA ASP A 270 23.55 19.56 27.42
C ASP A 270 24.41 19.78 28.65
N ARG A 271 23.90 20.51 29.63
CA ARG A 271 24.63 20.82 30.85
C ARG A 271 23.64 20.80 32.01
N TRP A 272 23.28 19.60 32.43
CA TRP A 272 22.33 19.40 33.53
C TRP A 272 22.77 20.07 34.83
N SER A 273 24.08 20.17 35.05
CA SER A 273 24.67 20.84 36.21
C SER A 273 24.54 22.37 36.18
N LEU A 274 24.25 22.96 35.01
CA LEU A 274 24.00 24.40 34.89
C LEU A 274 22.50 24.63 35.04
N VAL A 275 22.10 25.03 36.23
CA VAL A 275 20.71 25.38 36.54
C VAL A 275 20.48 26.84 36.16
N ARG A 276 19.45 27.09 35.35
CA ARG A 276 18.97 28.42 34.99
C ARG A 276 17.69 28.69 35.76
N PHE A 277 17.85 29.15 36.99
CA PHE A 277 16.73 29.61 37.81
C PHE A 277 17.01 31.03 38.25
N ASP A 278 16.04 31.91 38.01
CA ASP A 278 16.14 33.31 38.40
C ASP A 278 15.53 33.50 39.79
N HIS A 279 16.40 33.74 40.78
CA HIS A 279 15.98 33.98 42.15
C HIS A 279 15.31 35.35 42.35
N ASP A 280 15.42 36.29 41.41
CA ASP A 280 14.66 37.54 41.46
C ASP A 280 13.15 37.30 41.29
N LEU A 281 12.75 36.13 40.80
CA LEU A 281 11.36 35.68 40.75
C LEU A 281 10.84 35.12 42.09
N THR A 282 11.70 35.07 43.11
CA THR A 282 11.38 34.54 44.43
C THR A 282 11.34 35.63 45.50
N ALA A 283 10.85 35.28 46.68
CA ALA A 283 10.86 36.19 47.84
C ALA A 283 12.27 36.50 48.37
N VAL A 284 13.31 35.76 47.94
CA VAL A 284 14.70 35.97 48.35
C VAL A 284 15.57 36.15 47.10
N PRO A 285 15.62 37.37 46.53
CA PRO A 285 16.54 37.68 45.44
C PRO A 285 17.98 37.52 45.95
N LEU A 286 18.79 36.75 45.23
CA LEU A 286 20.19 36.54 45.60
C LEU A 286 20.98 37.80 45.27
N ARG A 287 21.48 38.49 46.31
CA ARG A 287 22.34 39.67 46.17
C ARG A 287 23.59 39.54 47.05
N GLY A 288 24.62 40.33 46.73
CA GLY A 288 25.91 40.26 47.42
C GLY A 288 26.49 38.85 47.43
N ALA A 289 26.94 38.38 48.60
CA ALA A 289 27.54 37.06 48.78
C ALA A 289 26.58 35.90 48.41
N HIS A 290 25.27 36.08 48.58
CA HIS A 290 24.28 35.04 48.24
C HIS A 290 24.28 34.66 46.76
N MET A 291 24.74 35.54 45.86
CA MET A 291 24.81 35.25 44.41
C MET A 291 25.83 34.15 44.07
N VAL A 292 26.86 33.99 44.90
CA VAL A 292 27.95 33.03 44.65
C VAL A 292 27.98 31.90 45.68
N THR A 293 27.04 31.90 46.62
CA THR A 293 26.85 30.84 47.60
C THR A 293 26.35 29.57 46.91
N PRO A 294 26.95 28.39 47.17
CA PRO A 294 26.44 27.13 46.64
C PRO A 294 24.98 26.90 47.00
N CYS A 295 24.17 26.42 46.06
CA CYS A 295 22.74 26.20 46.28
C CYS A 295 22.45 25.35 47.53
N THR A 296 23.30 24.35 47.81
CA THR A 296 23.18 23.42 48.94
C THR A 296 23.38 24.08 50.31
N SER A 297 23.97 25.27 50.37
CA SER A 297 24.09 26.02 51.63
C SER A 297 22.73 26.53 52.11
N CYS A 298 21.81 26.84 51.20
CA CYS A 298 20.43 27.20 51.54
C CYS A 298 19.51 25.99 51.42
N HIS A 299 19.59 25.27 50.29
CA HIS A 299 18.80 24.09 49.96
C HIS A 299 19.38 22.81 50.60
N THR A 300 19.47 22.82 51.92
CA THR A 300 19.93 21.66 52.70
C THR A 300 19.01 20.46 52.50
N ASN A 301 19.59 19.25 52.48
CA ASN A 301 18.88 17.98 52.24
C ASN A 301 18.04 17.96 50.96
N GLN A 302 18.43 18.74 49.94
CA GLN A 302 17.71 18.85 48.68
C GLN A 302 16.26 19.35 48.86
N ARG A 303 16.00 20.19 49.88
CA ARG A 303 14.72 20.91 49.99
C ARG A 303 14.77 22.11 49.06
N TRP A 304 13.96 22.10 47.99
CA TRP A 304 13.99 23.14 46.95
C TRP A 304 12.82 24.13 47.05
N ILE A 305 11.77 23.74 47.77
CA ILE A 305 10.56 24.55 47.97
C ILE A 305 10.29 24.82 49.46
N GLY A 306 9.61 25.94 49.72
CA GLY A 306 9.17 26.32 51.05
C GLY A 306 10.30 26.54 52.05
N LEU A 307 11.45 27.07 51.59
CA LEU A 307 12.47 27.58 52.52
C LEU A 307 11.93 28.80 53.25
N THR A 308 12.41 28.98 54.48
CA THR A 308 12.15 30.23 55.21
C THR A 308 12.82 31.41 54.51
N THR A 309 12.15 32.57 54.56
CA THR A 309 12.67 33.85 54.08
C THR A 309 13.09 34.75 55.23
N VAL A 310 12.99 34.26 56.47
CA VAL A 310 13.34 35.01 57.68
C VAL A 310 14.86 34.97 57.86
N CYS A 311 15.51 36.13 57.87
CA CYS A 311 16.97 36.24 57.95
C CYS A 311 17.53 35.53 59.18
N TRP A 312 16.83 35.62 60.32
CA TRP A 312 17.22 35.02 61.59
C TRP A 312 17.42 33.50 61.50
N ASP A 313 16.59 32.79 60.73
CA ASP A 313 16.63 31.33 60.68
C ASP A 313 17.94 30.77 60.12
N CYS A 314 18.66 31.56 59.31
CA CYS A 314 20.00 31.22 58.82
C CYS A 314 21.11 31.99 59.55
N HIS A 315 20.86 33.23 59.93
CA HIS A 315 21.89 34.13 60.45
C HIS A 315 21.84 34.34 61.97
N ALA A 316 21.08 33.54 62.73
CA ALA A 316 21.08 33.59 64.20
C ALA A 316 22.50 33.45 64.78
N GLY A 317 23.33 32.60 64.18
CA GLY A 317 24.73 32.45 64.57
C GLY A 317 25.58 33.68 64.25
N ASP A 318 25.33 34.35 63.13
CA ASP A 318 26.04 35.58 62.76
C ASP A 318 25.63 36.73 63.69
N ALA A 319 24.33 36.86 63.98
CA ALA A 319 23.81 37.82 64.95
C ALA A 319 24.37 37.59 66.37
N ALA A 320 24.57 36.34 66.78
CA ALA A 320 25.17 36.00 68.07
C ALA A 320 26.66 36.35 68.16
N ARG A 321 27.38 36.37 67.04
CA ARG A 321 28.82 36.68 66.95
C ARG A 321 29.10 38.16 66.68
N ALA A 322 28.13 38.90 66.17
CA ALA A 322 28.29 40.32 65.82
C ALA A 322 28.59 41.16 67.07
N PRO A 323 29.47 42.18 66.96
CA PRO A 323 29.68 43.16 68.03
C PRO A 323 28.34 43.77 68.46
N ARG A 324 28.07 43.82 69.77
CA ARG A 324 26.89 44.50 70.35
C ARG A 324 27.11 46.01 70.31
N THR A 325 27.16 46.58 69.11
CA THR A 325 27.28 48.03 68.88
C THR A 325 25.94 48.74 69.02
N VAL A 326 24.83 48.00 69.03
CA VAL A 326 23.46 48.46 69.29
C VAL A 326 22.70 47.43 70.14
N ASP A 327 21.82 47.89 71.04
CA ASP A 327 20.96 47.05 71.88
C ASP A 327 19.98 46.17 71.06
N ALA A 328 19.79 46.49 69.78
CA ALA A 328 18.87 45.80 68.87
C ALA A 328 19.22 44.32 68.62
N HIS A 329 20.48 43.90 68.75
CA HIS A 329 20.86 42.48 68.66
C HIS A 329 20.49 41.65 69.90
N GLY A 330 19.99 42.30 70.97
CA GLY A 330 19.57 41.66 72.22
C GLY A 330 18.05 41.56 72.44
N PHE A 331 17.23 42.30 71.69
CA PHE A 331 15.78 42.38 71.90
C PHE A 331 15.03 42.33 70.57
N GLY A 332 14.28 41.24 70.34
CA GLY A 332 13.61 40.89 69.07
C GLY A 332 12.42 41.78 68.68
N ARG A 333 12.66 43.09 68.49
CA ARG A 333 11.66 44.08 68.07
C ARG A 333 12.09 44.96 66.90
N VAL A 334 13.22 44.66 66.26
CA VAL A 334 13.72 45.37 65.07
C VAL A 334 13.86 44.37 63.94
N GLU A 335 13.35 44.73 62.77
CA GLU A 335 13.46 43.92 61.58
C GLU A 335 14.90 43.98 61.04
N CYS A 336 15.49 42.84 60.65
CA CYS A 336 16.90 42.80 60.22
C CYS A 336 17.19 43.77 59.06
N GLN A 337 16.22 43.93 58.17
CA GLN A 337 16.29 44.82 57.00
C GLN A 337 16.37 46.32 57.32
N ASP A 338 16.04 46.74 58.54
CA ASP A 338 16.14 48.15 58.93
C ASP A 338 17.61 48.61 59.05
N CYS A 339 18.50 47.66 59.35
CA CYS A 339 19.93 47.91 59.55
C CYS A 339 20.82 47.16 58.55
N HIS A 340 20.41 45.99 58.09
CA HIS A 340 21.18 45.12 57.20
C HIS A 340 20.58 45.09 55.80
N SER A 341 21.43 44.94 54.78
CA SER A 341 20.98 44.79 53.39
C SER A 341 21.57 43.53 52.76
N LEU A 342 20.87 42.98 51.77
CA LEU A 342 21.38 41.83 51.01
C LEU A 342 22.67 42.14 50.23
N TRP A 343 23.03 43.42 50.05
CA TRP A 343 24.26 43.85 49.36
C TRP A 343 25.45 44.01 50.30
N ARG A 344 25.21 44.36 51.57
CA ARG A 344 26.24 44.65 52.56
C ARG A 344 25.83 44.07 53.91
N TRP A 345 26.53 43.00 54.30
CA TRP A 345 26.59 42.53 55.68
C TRP A 345 27.80 43.21 56.32
N SER A 346 27.60 44.35 56.99
CA SER A 346 28.66 44.96 57.78
C SER A 346 28.88 44.13 59.04
N PHE A 347 30.11 43.64 59.22
CA PHE A 347 30.59 43.02 60.47
C PHE A 347 30.91 44.09 61.51
#